data_AF-A0A4T0LD60-F1
#
_entry.id   AF-A0A4T0LD60-F1
#
_cell.length_a   1.000
_cell.length_b   1.000
_cell.length_c   1.000
_cell.angle_alpha   90.00
_cell.angle_beta   90.00
_cell.angle_gamma   90.00
#
_symmetry.space_group_name_H-M   'P 1'
#
loop_
_entity.id
_entity.type
_entity.pdbx_description
1 polymer ?
#
loop_
_entity_poly.entity_id
_entity_poly.type
_entity_poly.pdbx_seq_one_letter_code
_entity_poly.pdbx_strand_id
1 'polypeptide(L)'
;MLILFETSLGVTLFKIKDGKLEDPDLHKEFASPDSASSVLKLKAIHKFNSTTEALEDITQLQDGKLSKSMKKFLQDNVADDKKSQNLAVMDPKLASTIAQKLNINVVSDSTTVDLFRGVRQQLPHLLNGIEQHDMDTMSLGLSHSLSRFKLRFSPDKVDVMVIQAIALLDDLDKELNIYAMRVKEWYGWHFPEMAKIISDNIAYAKIIKLAGFRTNIPSTDLSSLLPEDLEQAIKVAANISMGTEISDTDIEHILSLSEQVISIAAYRQELYDYLRNRMNAIAPNLTALVGELVGARLISHAGSLTTLAKYPASTVQILGAEKALFRALKTKHDTPKYGLIYHASLVGSAPQKLKGKMARMVATKTSLSSRLDALADAETKADMDSASIGIEQRASLESRLRALERSIGIQRTRNESDVGSKKQNKFDYDASNGNGTATYNSNTDNLLPTQPAQPSNGAQGADGLSDKERRKAEKKAAKAARKSEVGDAGEDSAAPSKKRSRDDDEDVDADSPKKESKEEKKARKEAKRAKKAAKE
;
A
#
# COMPACT_ATOMS: atom_id res chain seq x y z
N MET A 1 -31.71 42.50 30.77
CA MET A 1 -30.46 42.08 30.09
C MET A 1 -30.68 40.76 29.34
N LEU A 2 -30.05 40.59 28.18
CA LEU A 2 -30.09 39.35 27.38
C LEU A 2 -28.77 38.61 27.50
N ILE A 3 -28.79 37.27 27.44
CA ILE A 3 -27.59 36.41 27.42
C ILE A 3 -27.58 35.64 26.12
N LEU A 4 -26.47 35.70 25.39
CA LEU A 4 -26.23 34.84 24.24
C LEU A 4 -25.47 33.59 24.70
N PHE A 5 -26.10 32.42 24.61
CA PHE A 5 -25.49 31.15 24.99
C PHE A 5 -25.37 30.22 23.78
N GLU A 6 -24.18 29.63 23.61
CA GLU A 6 -23.88 28.71 22.52
C GLU A 6 -24.02 27.27 23.00
N THR A 7 -24.74 26.44 22.24
CA THR A 7 -24.93 25.02 22.56
C THR A 7 -24.86 24.15 21.29
N SER A 8 -24.74 22.84 21.46
CA SER A 8 -24.72 21.86 20.35
C SER A 8 -25.99 21.87 19.51
N LEU A 9 -27.12 22.27 20.10
CA LEU A 9 -28.40 22.45 19.41
C LEU A 9 -28.42 23.71 18.52
N GLY A 10 -27.68 24.75 18.87
CA GLY A 10 -27.93 26.08 18.35
C GLY A 10 -27.42 27.23 19.22
N VAL A 11 -27.87 28.43 18.88
CA VAL A 11 -27.60 29.65 19.65
C VAL A 11 -28.87 30.06 20.38
N THR A 12 -28.79 30.23 21.69
CA THR A 12 -29.95 30.50 22.55
C THR A 12 -29.84 31.88 23.17
N LEU A 13 -30.99 32.57 23.28
CA LEU A 13 -31.11 33.86 23.94
C LEU A 13 -31.95 33.71 25.21
N PHE A 14 -31.34 33.98 26.36
CA PHE A 14 -32.03 34.03 27.64
C PHE A 14 -32.26 35.48 28.08
N LYS A 15 -33.42 35.75 28.68
CA LYS A 15 -33.74 37.03 29.32
C LYS A 15 -33.61 36.88 30.84
N ILE A 16 -32.79 37.74 31.44
CA ILE A 16 -32.62 37.86 32.89
C ILE A 16 -33.70 38.81 33.43
N LYS A 17 -34.28 38.50 34.59
CA LYS A 17 -35.10 39.46 35.36
C LYS A 17 -34.22 40.53 36.01
N ASP A 18 -34.63 41.80 35.93
CA ASP A 18 -33.82 42.96 36.30
C ASP A 18 -33.29 42.90 37.75
N GLY A 19 -32.02 43.29 37.94
CA GLY A 19 -31.40 43.54 39.26
C GLY A 19 -30.40 42.50 39.79
N LYS A 20 -30.20 41.35 39.13
CA LYS A 20 -29.43 40.21 39.70
C LYS A 20 -28.00 40.00 39.18
N LEU A 21 -27.43 40.94 38.43
CA LEU A 21 -26.07 40.78 37.87
C LEU A 21 -24.96 41.08 38.89
N GLU A 22 -25.26 41.90 39.89
CA GLU A 22 -24.29 42.39 40.88
C GLU A 22 -24.30 41.57 42.19
N ASP A 23 -25.18 40.57 42.30
CA ASP A 23 -25.26 39.74 43.50
C ASP A 23 -24.08 38.75 43.55
N PRO A 24 -23.20 38.81 44.58
CA PRO A 24 -22.07 37.89 44.72
C PRO A 24 -22.51 36.44 44.98
N ASP A 25 -23.78 36.22 45.32
CA ASP A 25 -24.37 34.92 45.64
C ASP A 25 -25.20 34.31 44.50
N LEU A 26 -25.10 34.84 43.28
CA LEU A 26 -25.87 34.42 42.11
C LEU A 26 -25.79 32.89 41.84
N HIS A 27 -24.67 32.25 42.16
CA HIS A 27 -24.48 30.80 42.02
C HIS A 27 -25.49 29.96 42.82
N LYS A 28 -25.97 30.44 43.98
CA LYS A 28 -26.94 29.73 44.83
C LYS A 28 -28.31 29.64 44.16
N GLU A 29 -28.66 30.62 43.34
CA GLU A 29 -29.94 30.63 42.62
C GLU A 29 -29.98 29.63 41.46
N PHE A 30 -28.83 29.13 41.01
CA PHE A 30 -28.71 28.10 39.97
C PHE A 30 -28.57 26.67 40.53
N ALA A 31 -28.62 26.49 41.85
CA ALA A 31 -28.53 25.17 42.49
C ALA A 31 -29.77 24.30 42.25
N SER A 32 -30.96 24.90 42.17
CA SER A 32 -32.21 24.20 41.86
C SER A 32 -32.74 24.57 40.46
N PRO A 33 -33.33 23.63 39.71
CA PRO A 33 -33.93 23.92 38.39
C PRO A 33 -35.07 24.95 38.47
N ASP A 34 -35.88 24.87 39.52
CA ASP A 34 -37.03 25.77 39.72
C ASP A 34 -36.57 27.20 39.99
N SER A 35 -35.54 27.37 40.82
CA SER A 35 -34.96 28.69 41.10
C SER A 35 -34.30 29.28 39.86
N ALA A 36 -33.61 28.46 39.04
CA ALA A 36 -33.02 28.90 37.79
C ALA A 36 -34.07 29.39 36.77
N SER A 37 -35.20 28.68 36.63
CA SER A 37 -36.31 29.07 35.74
C SER A 37 -36.99 30.38 36.15
N SER A 38 -36.93 30.71 37.44
CA SER A 38 -37.48 31.95 37.98
C SER A 38 -36.63 33.17 37.63
N VAL A 39 -35.31 32.98 37.48
CA VAL A 39 -34.28 34.00 37.19
C VAL A 39 -34.10 34.18 35.69
N LEU A 40 -34.04 33.07 34.95
CA LEU A 40 -33.81 33.03 33.51
C LEU A 40 -35.02 32.49 32.78
N LYS A 41 -35.47 33.26 31.80
CA LYS A 41 -36.49 32.81 30.84
C LYS A 41 -35.90 32.74 29.44
N LEU A 42 -36.15 31.64 28.76
CA LEU A 42 -35.81 31.50 27.35
C LEU A 42 -36.60 32.52 26.52
N LYS A 43 -35.91 33.35 25.73
CA LYS A 43 -36.53 34.31 24.81
C LYS A 43 -36.67 33.72 23.41
N ALA A 44 -35.58 33.18 22.87
CA ALA A 44 -35.55 32.62 21.53
C ALA A 44 -34.43 31.58 21.38
N ILE A 45 -34.62 30.63 20.46
CA ILE A 45 -33.60 29.63 20.09
C ILE A 45 -33.43 29.67 18.57
N HIS A 46 -32.19 29.85 18.13
CA HIS A 46 -31.78 29.54 16.76
C HIS A 46 -31.29 28.09 16.72
N LYS A 47 -32.17 27.17 16.32
CA LYS A 47 -31.81 25.75 16.16
C LYS A 47 -31.07 25.56 14.85
N PHE A 48 -29.98 24.79 14.87
CA PHE A 48 -29.32 24.37 13.64
C PHE A 48 -30.19 23.34 12.91
N ASN A 49 -30.42 23.54 11.61
CA ASN A 49 -31.25 22.61 10.83
C ASN A 49 -30.42 21.45 10.25
N SER A 50 -29.12 21.66 10.08
CA SER A 50 -28.19 20.67 9.53
C SER A 50 -26.87 20.66 10.28
N THR A 51 -26.19 19.51 10.27
CA THR A 51 -24.82 19.36 10.80
C THR A 51 -23.80 20.20 10.04
N THR A 52 -24.06 20.49 8.77
CA THR A 52 -23.19 21.34 7.92
C THR A 52 -23.24 22.80 8.35
N GLU A 53 -24.46 23.34 8.50
CA GLU A 53 -24.71 24.68 9.04
C GLU A 53 -24.13 24.82 10.45
N ALA A 54 -24.35 23.83 11.33
CA ALA A 54 -23.79 23.84 12.67
C ALA A 54 -22.25 23.86 12.67
N LEU A 55 -21.61 23.16 11.72
CA LEU A 55 -20.16 23.15 11.59
C LEU A 55 -19.61 24.48 11.06
N GLU A 56 -20.27 25.08 10.07
CA GLU A 56 -19.91 26.40 9.55
C GLU A 56 -20.04 27.48 10.63
N ASP A 57 -21.14 27.46 11.38
CA ASP A 57 -21.37 28.42 12.47
C ASP A 57 -20.34 28.25 13.58
N ILE A 58 -20.02 27.02 13.99
CA ILE A 58 -19.05 26.78 15.07
C ILE A 58 -17.61 27.06 14.66
N THR A 59 -17.24 26.78 13.42
CA THR A 59 -15.91 27.16 12.91
C THR A 59 -15.75 28.68 12.87
N GLN A 60 -16.79 29.41 12.51
CA GLN A 60 -16.79 30.87 12.56
C GLN A 60 -16.81 31.42 13.99
N LEU A 61 -17.57 30.81 14.90
CA LEU A 61 -17.58 31.14 16.33
C LEU A 61 -16.19 30.95 16.96
N GLN A 62 -15.47 29.87 16.61
CA GLN A 62 -14.12 29.62 17.11
C GLN A 62 -13.13 30.73 16.69
N ASP A 63 -13.35 31.33 15.51
CA ASP A 63 -12.59 32.48 15.00
C ASP A 63 -13.09 33.83 15.55
N GLY A 64 -14.16 33.84 16.36
CA GLY A 64 -14.84 35.04 16.86
C GLY A 64 -15.64 35.80 15.78
N LYS A 65 -15.94 35.17 14.64
CA LYS A 65 -16.69 35.77 13.52
C LYS A 65 -18.18 35.44 13.64
N LEU A 66 -19.03 36.38 13.20
CA LEU A 66 -20.47 36.13 13.05
C LEU A 66 -20.80 35.51 11.70
N SER A 67 -21.57 34.42 11.74
CA SER A 67 -22.21 33.83 10.58
C SER A 67 -23.46 34.59 10.14
N LYS A 68 -23.93 34.30 8.91
CA LYS A 68 -25.11 34.95 8.32
C LYS A 68 -26.39 34.60 9.07
N SER A 69 -26.55 33.33 9.47
CA SER A 69 -27.66 32.81 10.28
C SER A 69 -27.74 33.55 11.62
N MET A 70 -26.62 33.62 12.34
CA MET A 70 -26.54 34.26 13.65
C MET A 70 -26.74 35.78 13.57
N LYS A 71 -26.23 36.43 12.52
CA LYS A 71 -26.48 37.86 12.28
C LYS A 71 -27.96 38.16 12.12
N LYS A 72 -28.68 37.35 11.32
CA LYS A 72 -30.13 37.49 11.12
C LYS A 72 -30.89 37.25 12.42
N PHE A 73 -30.54 36.19 13.15
CA PHE A 73 -31.16 35.86 14.43
C PHE A 73 -31.02 36.97 15.48
N LEU A 74 -29.82 37.54 15.63
CA LEU A 74 -29.59 38.66 16.55
C LEU A 74 -30.32 39.93 16.12
N GLN A 75 -30.42 40.20 14.82
CA GLN A 75 -31.22 41.32 14.31
C GLN A 75 -32.70 41.13 14.64
N ASP A 76 -33.27 39.96 14.36
CA ASP A 76 -34.70 39.70 14.58
C ASP A 76 -35.10 39.74 16.07
N ASN A 77 -34.19 39.40 17.00
CA ASN A 77 -34.51 39.24 18.42
C ASN A 77 -33.99 40.37 19.33
N VAL A 78 -33.09 41.22 18.86
CA VAL A 78 -32.47 42.30 19.66
C VAL A 78 -32.78 43.69 19.07
N ALA A 79 -33.28 43.81 17.84
CA ALA A 79 -33.40 45.10 17.14
C ALA A 79 -34.53 46.04 17.60
N ASP A 80 -35.52 45.60 18.37
CA ASP A 80 -36.63 46.48 18.77
C ASP A 80 -36.24 47.50 19.86
N ASP A 81 -35.08 47.34 20.52
CA ASP A 81 -34.73 48.11 21.73
C ASP A 81 -33.22 48.42 21.81
N LYS A 82 -32.66 48.90 20.70
CA LYS A 82 -31.20 49.02 20.41
C LYS A 82 -30.34 49.81 21.43
N LYS A 83 -30.94 50.45 22.44
CA LYS A 83 -30.21 51.28 23.42
C LYS A 83 -30.47 50.92 24.89
N SER A 84 -31.46 50.09 25.21
CA SER A 84 -31.87 49.80 26.60
C SER A 84 -31.48 48.39 27.07
N GLN A 85 -31.21 47.45 26.16
CA GLN A 85 -30.91 46.06 26.51
C GLN A 85 -29.43 45.70 26.29
N ASN A 86 -28.69 45.53 27.38
CA ASN A 86 -27.33 44.98 27.35
C ASN A 86 -27.37 43.48 26.97
N LEU A 87 -26.45 43.06 26.09
CA LEU A 87 -26.25 41.66 25.69
C LEU A 87 -25.00 41.09 26.37
N ALA A 88 -25.14 40.02 27.14
CA ALA A 88 -24.03 39.29 27.75
C ALA A 88 -23.46 38.26 26.76
N VAL A 89 -22.16 38.30 26.51
CA VAL A 89 -21.44 37.34 25.65
C VAL A 89 -20.19 36.85 26.38
N MET A 90 -19.93 35.54 26.36
CA MET A 90 -18.84 34.94 27.14
C MET A 90 -17.45 35.23 26.55
N ASP A 91 -17.30 35.19 25.22
CA ASP A 91 -16.01 35.45 24.55
C ASP A 91 -15.85 36.95 24.22
N PRO A 92 -14.80 37.63 24.72
CA PRO A 92 -14.50 39.02 24.38
C PRO A 92 -14.28 39.28 22.89
N LYS A 93 -13.71 38.31 22.13
CA LYS A 93 -13.49 38.46 20.68
C LYS A 93 -14.81 38.48 19.93
N LEU A 94 -15.71 37.56 20.27
CA LEU A 94 -17.05 37.54 19.70
C LEU A 94 -17.83 38.79 20.11
N ALA A 95 -17.72 39.22 21.37
CA ALA A 95 -18.36 40.43 21.88
C ALA A 95 -17.94 41.68 21.09
N SER A 96 -16.65 41.87 20.84
CA SER A 96 -16.15 43.00 20.04
C SER A 96 -16.67 42.96 18.60
N THR A 97 -16.74 41.78 17.99
CA THR A 97 -17.24 41.60 16.63
C THR A 97 -18.75 41.87 16.54
N ILE A 98 -19.53 41.46 17.55
CA ILE A 98 -20.98 41.76 17.66
C ILE A 98 -21.19 43.26 17.82
N ALA A 99 -20.47 43.90 18.74
CA ALA A 99 -20.58 45.32 19.00
C ALA A 99 -20.30 46.15 17.73
N GLN A 100 -19.23 45.82 17.01
CA GLN A 100 -18.85 46.50 15.77
C GLN A 100 -19.84 46.27 14.61
N LYS A 101 -20.35 45.04 14.43
CA LYS A 101 -21.19 44.70 13.26
C LYS A 101 -22.68 45.00 13.44
N LEU A 102 -23.17 45.00 14.68
CA LEU A 102 -24.60 45.12 14.97
C LEU A 102 -24.95 46.38 15.78
N ASN A 103 -23.97 47.16 16.24
CA ASN A 103 -24.17 48.36 17.07
C ASN A 103 -25.03 48.09 18.32
N ILE A 104 -24.78 46.96 18.99
CA ILE A 104 -25.46 46.54 20.23
C ILE A 104 -24.50 46.78 21.41
N ASN A 105 -25.03 47.21 22.56
CA ASN A 105 -24.26 47.27 23.80
C ASN A 105 -24.01 45.84 24.33
N VAL A 106 -22.76 45.39 24.23
CA VAL A 106 -22.34 44.05 24.67
C VAL A 106 -21.51 44.16 25.95
N VAL A 107 -21.79 43.29 26.91
CA VAL A 107 -21.06 43.15 28.19
C VAL A 107 -20.39 41.79 28.20
N SER A 108 -19.08 41.78 28.47
CA SER A 108 -18.26 40.56 28.57
C SER A 108 -17.30 40.69 29.75
N ASP A 109 -17.85 40.83 30.95
CA ASP A 109 -17.09 41.04 32.19
C ASP A 109 -16.97 39.75 33.01
N SER A 110 -16.03 39.71 33.96
CA SER A 110 -15.83 38.55 34.85
C SER A 110 -17.08 38.16 35.64
N THR A 111 -17.97 39.12 35.92
CA THR A 111 -19.25 38.89 36.64
C THR A 111 -20.23 38.06 35.82
N THR A 112 -20.10 38.05 34.49
CA THR A 112 -20.96 37.26 33.60
C THR A 112 -20.59 35.77 33.60
N VAL A 113 -19.38 35.40 34.05
CA VAL A 113 -18.89 34.01 34.01
C VAL A 113 -19.71 33.09 34.92
N ASP A 114 -20.05 33.55 36.13
CA ASP A 114 -20.86 32.77 37.08
C ASP A 114 -22.28 32.53 36.55
N LEU A 115 -22.83 33.51 35.83
CA LEU A 115 -24.09 33.40 35.12
C LEU A 115 -24.02 32.37 33.99
N PHE A 116 -22.98 32.39 33.16
CA PHE A 116 -22.75 31.39 32.11
C PHE A 116 -22.58 29.98 32.69
N ARG A 117 -21.93 29.85 33.86
CA ARG A 117 -21.79 28.59 34.58
C ARG A 117 -23.13 28.06 35.08
N GLY A 118 -23.97 28.92 35.66
CA GLY A 118 -25.32 28.58 36.10
C GLY A 118 -26.23 28.14 34.95
N VAL A 119 -26.17 28.84 33.80
CA VAL A 119 -26.89 28.45 32.58
C VAL A 119 -26.45 27.08 32.09
N ARG A 120 -25.14 26.80 32.08
CA ARG A 120 -24.61 25.50 31.63
C ARG A 120 -25.06 24.35 32.54
N GLN A 121 -25.11 24.57 33.85
CA GLN A 121 -25.52 23.54 34.81
C GLN A 121 -27.00 23.15 34.66
N GLN A 122 -27.88 24.11 34.36
CA GLN A 122 -29.33 23.90 34.25
C GLN A 122 -29.83 23.92 32.80
N LEU A 123 -28.94 23.83 31.81
CA LEU A 123 -29.25 24.00 30.40
C LEU A 123 -30.40 23.10 29.89
N PRO A 124 -30.46 21.80 30.23
CA PRO A 124 -31.53 20.92 29.74
C PRO A 124 -32.91 21.36 30.23
N HIS A 125 -32.96 21.80 31.49
CA HIS A 125 -34.18 22.26 32.12
C HIS A 125 -34.61 23.64 31.60
N LEU A 126 -33.66 24.52 31.30
CA LEU A 126 -33.90 25.86 30.73
C LEU A 126 -34.38 25.82 29.27
N LEU A 127 -34.11 24.73 28.55
CA LEU A 127 -34.48 24.58 27.13
C LEU A 127 -35.86 23.95 26.90
N ASN A 128 -36.63 23.64 27.96
CA ASN A 128 -38.01 23.16 27.94
C ASN A 128 -38.30 22.13 26.82
N GLY A 129 -38.09 20.85 27.11
CA GLY A 129 -38.49 19.75 26.21
C GLY A 129 -37.35 19.07 25.45
N ILE A 130 -36.11 19.18 25.93
CA ILE A 130 -34.98 18.39 25.43
C ILE A 130 -34.36 17.65 26.60
N GLU A 131 -34.25 16.33 26.47
CA GLU A 131 -33.59 15.49 27.46
C GLU A 131 -32.06 15.65 27.39
N GLN A 132 -31.38 15.42 28.51
CA GLN A 132 -29.92 15.48 28.59
C GLN A 132 -29.25 14.53 27.58
N HIS A 133 -29.81 13.33 27.41
CA HIS A 133 -29.30 12.32 26.49
C HIS A 133 -29.24 12.80 25.03
N ASP A 134 -30.26 13.53 24.58
CA ASP A 134 -30.33 14.03 23.21
C ASP A 134 -29.31 15.15 22.97
N MET A 135 -29.09 16.00 23.98
CA MET A 135 -28.06 17.05 23.95
C MET A 135 -26.65 16.46 23.86
N ASP A 136 -26.38 15.39 24.60
CA ASP A 136 -25.10 14.67 24.57
C ASP A 136 -24.87 14.02 23.20
N THR A 137 -25.92 13.44 22.61
CA THR A 137 -25.86 12.86 21.26
C THR A 137 -25.59 13.92 20.19
N MET A 138 -26.24 15.09 20.27
CA MET A 138 -25.98 16.22 19.38
C MET A 138 -24.55 16.76 19.55
N SER A 139 -24.07 16.88 20.80
CA SER A 139 -22.70 17.29 21.11
C SER A 139 -21.68 16.30 20.53
N LEU A 140 -21.94 14.99 20.63
CA LEU A 140 -21.11 13.95 20.04
C LEU A 140 -21.08 14.04 18.50
N GLY A 141 -22.24 14.19 17.85
CA GLY A 141 -22.34 14.32 16.40
C GLY A 141 -21.60 15.55 15.86
N LEU A 142 -21.74 16.67 16.56
CA LEU A 142 -21.08 17.92 16.23
C LEU A 142 -19.57 17.86 16.46
N SER A 143 -19.13 17.33 17.60
CA SER A 143 -17.70 17.15 17.90
C SER A 143 -17.02 16.22 16.90
N HIS A 144 -17.64 15.10 16.53
CA HIS A 144 -17.14 14.24 15.45
C HIS A 144 -17.02 14.99 14.12
N SER A 145 -18.00 15.83 13.79
CA SER A 145 -18.00 16.59 12.54
C SER A 145 -16.90 17.66 12.53
N LEU A 146 -16.75 18.41 13.63
CA LEU A 146 -15.71 19.42 13.80
C LEU A 146 -14.31 18.78 13.80
N SER A 147 -14.13 17.69 14.54
CA SER A 147 -12.88 16.92 14.55
C SER A 147 -12.59 16.40 13.16
N ARG A 148 -13.57 15.85 12.43
CA ARG A 148 -13.38 15.44 11.04
C ARG A 148 -12.99 16.60 10.16
N PHE A 149 -13.61 17.78 10.28
CA PHE A 149 -13.25 18.96 9.48
C PHE A 149 -11.82 19.41 9.75
N LYS A 150 -11.40 19.50 11.01
CA LYS A 150 -10.02 19.80 11.39
C LYS A 150 -9.03 18.71 10.95
N LEU A 151 -9.46 17.45 11.01
CA LEU A 151 -8.67 16.27 10.62
C LEU A 151 -8.86 15.89 9.15
N ARG A 152 -9.65 16.62 8.33
CA ARG A 152 -9.92 16.27 6.92
C ARG A 152 -8.65 16.30 6.08
N PHE A 153 -7.57 16.79 6.66
CA PHE A 153 -6.22 16.76 6.14
C PHE A 153 -5.30 15.81 6.92
N SER A 154 -5.78 14.65 7.39
CA SER A 154 -4.88 13.57 7.80
C SER A 154 -4.54 12.72 6.56
N PRO A 155 -3.33 12.86 5.99
CA PRO A 155 -2.89 12.08 4.84
C PRO A 155 -2.80 10.56 5.13
N ASP A 156 -2.82 10.17 6.41
CA ASP A 156 -2.62 8.79 6.90
C ASP A 156 -3.77 7.81 6.56
N LYS A 157 -4.91 8.27 6.02
CA LYS A 157 -6.00 7.37 5.59
C LYS A 157 -6.13 7.21 4.07
N VAL A 158 -5.43 8.01 3.29
CA VAL A 158 -5.53 7.99 1.82
C VAL A 158 -4.68 6.86 1.24
N ASP A 159 -3.61 6.46 1.93
CA ASP A 159 -2.69 5.39 1.55
C ASP A 159 -3.29 3.97 1.69
N VAL A 160 -4.29 3.77 2.56
CA VAL A 160 -5.04 2.50 2.67
C VAL A 160 -5.64 2.08 1.33
N MET A 161 -6.13 3.03 0.54
CA MET A 161 -6.71 2.73 -0.79
C MET A 161 -5.65 2.23 -1.78
N VAL A 162 -4.40 2.72 -1.67
CA VAL A 162 -3.27 2.27 -2.51
C VAL A 162 -2.93 0.82 -2.18
N ILE A 163 -2.92 0.47 -0.89
CA ILE A 163 -2.62 -0.89 -0.42
C ILE A 163 -3.65 -1.89 -0.96
N GLN A 164 -4.94 -1.55 -0.91
CA GLN A 164 -5.99 -2.41 -1.45
C GLN A 164 -5.93 -2.51 -2.97
N ALA A 165 -5.66 -1.39 -3.66
CA ALA A 165 -5.58 -1.38 -5.12
C ALA A 165 -4.41 -2.23 -5.66
N ILE A 166 -3.23 -2.20 -5.02
CA ILE A 166 -2.09 -3.03 -5.46
C ILE A 166 -2.30 -4.51 -5.14
N ALA A 167 -2.90 -4.83 -3.98
CA ALA A 167 -3.24 -6.21 -3.66
C ALA A 167 -4.24 -6.79 -4.68
N LEU A 168 -5.28 -6.03 -5.01
CA LEU A 168 -6.24 -6.41 -6.05
C LEU A 168 -5.57 -6.55 -7.41
N LEU A 169 -4.66 -5.65 -7.79
CA LEU A 169 -3.92 -5.75 -9.05
C LEU A 169 -3.10 -7.05 -9.13
N ASP A 170 -2.39 -7.42 -8.05
CA ASP A 170 -1.59 -8.64 -7.99
C ASP A 170 -2.47 -9.92 -7.99
N ASP A 171 -3.70 -9.85 -7.47
CA ASP A 171 -4.66 -10.95 -7.53
C ASP A 171 -5.31 -11.08 -8.91
N LEU A 172 -5.70 -9.97 -9.53
CA LEU A 172 -6.20 -9.94 -10.91
C LEU A 172 -5.16 -10.51 -11.90
N ASP A 173 -3.87 -10.25 -11.70
CA ASP A 173 -2.80 -10.83 -12.52
C ASP A 173 -2.77 -12.37 -12.46
N LYS A 174 -2.96 -12.94 -11.26
CA LYS A 174 -3.00 -14.40 -11.08
C LYS A 174 -4.27 -14.98 -11.69
N GLU A 175 -5.42 -14.38 -11.41
CA GLU A 175 -6.72 -14.83 -11.90
C GLU A 175 -6.80 -14.74 -13.42
N LEU A 176 -6.35 -13.64 -14.01
CA LEU A 176 -6.29 -13.47 -15.47
C LEU A 176 -5.47 -14.59 -16.10
N ASN A 177 -4.31 -14.94 -15.54
CA ASN A 177 -3.51 -16.04 -16.07
C ASN A 177 -4.20 -17.40 -15.92
N ILE A 178 -4.86 -17.67 -14.79
CA ILE A 178 -5.61 -18.91 -14.57
C ILE A 178 -6.77 -19.03 -15.56
N TYR A 179 -7.58 -17.97 -15.70
CA TYR A 179 -8.71 -17.97 -16.63
C TYR A 179 -8.24 -18.04 -18.09
N ALA A 180 -7.16 -17.35 -18.45
CA ALA A 180 -6.61 -17.43 -19.80
C ALA A 180 -6.10 -18.84 -20.15
N MET A 181 -5.40 -19.52 -19.22
CA MET A 181 -4.99 -20.91 -19.41
C MET A 181 -6.21 -21.83 -19.54
N ARG A 182 -7.26 -21.60 -18.76
CA ARG A 182 -8.52 -22.35 -18.88
C ARG A 182 -9.20 -22.15 -20.23
N VAL A 183 -9.24 -20.92 -20.76
CA VAL A 183 -9.76 -20.64 -22.11
C VAL A 183 -8.94 -21.38 -23.18
N LYS A 184 -7.60 -21.38 -23.06
CA LYS A 184 -6.70 -22.09 -23.98
C LYS A 184 -6.91 -23.60 -23.96
N GLU A 185 -7.07 -24.19 -22.79
CA GLU A 185 -7.35 -25.63 -22.66
C GLU A 185 -8.74 -25.99 -23.19
N TRP A 186 -9.76 -25.18 -22.90
CA TRP A 186 -11.14 -25.45 -23.29
C TRP A 186 -11.35 -25.30 -24.80
N TYR A 187 -10.91 -24.19 -25.38
CA TYR A 187 -10.97 -23.98 -26.83
C TYR A 187 -9.94 -24.83 -27.60
N GLY A 188 -8.87 -25.28 -26.92
CA GLY A 188 -7.88 -26.19 -27.49
C GLY A 188 -8.45 -27.54 -27.93
N TRP A 189 -9.63 -27.95 -27.44
CA TRP A 189 -10.32 -29.14 -27.93
C TRP A 189 -10.90 -28.94 -29.35
N HIS A 190 -11.27 -27.69 -29.69
CA HIS A 190 -11.77 -27.30 -31.01
C HIS A 190 -10.66 -26.85 -31.96
N PHE A 191 -9.66 -26.11 -31.47
CA PHE A 191 -8.55 -25.61 -32.28
C PHE A 191 -7.22 -25.60 -31.49
N PRO A 192 -6.54 -26.76 -31.37
CA PRO A 192 -5.34 -26.91 -30.53
C PRO A 192 -4.11 -26.17 -31.09
N GLU A 193 -4.02 -25.99 -32.40
CA GLU A 193 -2.87 -25.35 -33.05
C GLU A 193 -2.78 -23.86 -32.73
N MET A 194 -3.91 -23.20 -32.47
CA MET A 194 -3.96 -21.77 -32.14
C MET A 194 -3.16 -21.44 -30.87
N ALA A 195 -3.18 -22.33 -29.86
CA ALA A 195 -2.47 -22.12 -28.61
C ALA A 195 -0.94 -22.19 -28.78
N LYS A 196 -0.45 -22.85 -29.83
CA LYS A 196 0.98 -22.93 -30.16
C LYS A 196 1.46 -21.72 -30.97
N ILE A 197 0.59 -21.17 -31.81
CA ILE A 197 0.89 -20.00 -32.65
C ILE A 197 0.84 -18.72 -31.82
N ILE A 198 -0.15 -18.60 -30.93
CA ILE A 198 -0.40 -17.37 -30.15
C ILE A 198 0.08 -17.55 -28.70
N SER A 199 1.16 -16.83 -28.38
CA SER A 199 1.67 -16.76 -27.01
C SER A 199 0.81 -15.86 -26.11
N ASP A 200 0.32 -14.73 -26.63
CA ASP A 200 -0.47 -13.78 -25.85
C ASP A 200 -1.87 -14.31 -25.50
N ASN A 201 -2.16 -14.27 -24.21
CA ASN A 201 -3.41 -14.75 -23.61
C ASN A 201 -4.60 -13.85 -23.95
N ILE A 202 -4.39 -12.53 -24.01
CA ILE A 202 -5.48 -11.57 -24.25
C ILE A 202 -5.84 -11.57 -25.74
N ALA A 203 -4.85 -11.58 -26.64
CA ALA A 203 -5.09 -11.75 -28.07
C ALA A 203 -5.86 -13.05 -28.37
N TYR A 204 -5.50 -14.17 -27.71
CA TYR A 204 -6.19 -15.46 -27.85
C TYR A 204 -7.69 -15.36 -27.53
N ALA A 205 -8.04 -14.76 -26.39
CA ALA A 205 -9.45 -14.57 -26.01
C ALA A 205 -10.21 -13.64 -26.98
N LYS A 206 -9.55 -12.59 -27.50
CA LYS A 206 -10.16 -11.66 -28.48
C LYS A 206 -10.46 -12.33 -29.82
N ILE A 207 -9.59 -13.25 -30.27
CA ILE A 207 -9.79 -14.00 -31.52
C ILE A 207 -10.96 -14.96 -31.39
N ILE A 208 -11.08 -15.66 -30.26
CA ILE A 208 -12.24 -16.51 -29.98
C ILE A 208 -13.52 -15.67 -30.02
N LYS A 209 -13.52 -14.49 -29.42
CA LYS A 209 -14.68 -13.58 -29.45
C LYS A 209 -15.06 -13.13 -30.87
N LEU A 210 -14.11 -12.91 -31.76
CA LEU A 210 -14.38 -12.45 -33.13
C LEU A 210 -14.77 -13.59 -34.07
N ALA A 211 -14.05 -14.72 -34.04
CA ALA A 211 -14.24 -15.80 -34.98
C ALA A 211 -15.28 -16.83 -34.52
N GLY A 212 -15.39 -17.07 -33.20
CA GLY A 212 -16.21 -18.15 -32.66
C GLY A 212 -15.69 -19.52 -33.12
N PHE A 213 -16.31 -20.08 -34.17
CA PHE A 213 -15.92 -21.36 -34.75
C PHE A 213 -14.67 -21.28 -35.64
N ARG A 214 -13.93 -22.39 -35.73
CA ARG A 214 -12.78 -22.53 -36.63
C ARG A 214 -13.11 -22.26 -38.10
N THR A 215 -14.32 -22.60 -38.53
CA THR A 215 -14.80 -22.45 -39.91
C THR A 215 -14.93 -20.99 -40.33
N ASN A 216 -15.15 -20.09 -39.37
CA ASN A 216 -15.29 -18.66 -39.61
C ASN A 216 -13.95 -17.92 -39.57
N ILE A 217 -12.89 -18.54 -39.05
CA ILE A 217 -11.54 -17.95 -39.01
C ILE A 217 -11.02 -17.53 -40.40
N PRO A 218 -11.11 -18.35 -41.48
CA PRO A 218 -10.60 -17.95 -42.79
C PRO A 218 -11.34 -16.75 -43.40
N SER A 219 -12.63 -16.57 -43.08
CA SER A 219 -13.45 -15.45 -43.58
C SER A 219 -13.36 -14.18 -42.73
N THR A 220 -12.85 -14.27 -41.50
CA THR A 220 -12.80 -13.13 -40.57
C THR A 220 -11.49 -12.37 -40.72
N ASP A 221 -11.58 -11.04 -40.65
CA ASP A 221 -10.41 -10.15 -40.62
C ASP A 221 -9.85 -10.06 -39.20
N LEU A 222 -8.58 -10.47 -39.02
CA LEU A 222 -7.87 -10.45 -37.74
C LEU A 222 -6.74 -9.41 -37.70
N SER A 223 -6.60 -8.57 -38.74
CA SER A 223 -5.49 -7.62 -38.88
C SER A 223 -5.44 -6.55 -37.78
N SER A 224 -6.54 -6.30 -37.07
CA SER A 224 -6.59 -5.37 -35.94
C SER A 224 -5.96 -5.93 -34.64
N LEU A 225 -5.83 -7.25 -34.54
CA LEU A 225 -5.37 -7.92 -33.31
C LEU A 225 -3.96 -8.51 -33.44
N LEU A 226 -3.59 -8.95 -34.64
CA LEU A 226 -2.35 -9.67 -34.89
C LEU A 226 -1.60 -9.10 -36.10
N PRO A 227 -0.26 -9.22 -36.12
CA PRO A 227 0.53 -9.04 -37.33
C PRO A 227 0.13 -10.01 -38.44
N GLU A 228 0.30 -9.58 -39.70
CA GLU A 228 -0.10 -10.34 -40.90
C GLU A 228 0.50 -11.75 -40.96
N ASP A 229 1.76 -11.91 -40.54
CA ASP A 229 2.45 -13.21 -40.50
C ASP A 229 1.73 -14.24 -39.61
N LEU A 230 1.26 -13.80 -38.44
CA LEU A 230 0.55 -14.67 -37.50
C LEU A 230 -0.89 -14.93 -37.97
N GLU A 231 -1.54 -13.94 -38.57
CA GLU A 231 -2.88 -14.09 -39.14
C GLU A 231 -2.90 -15.15 -40.25
N GLN A 232 -1.97 -15.09 -41.20
CA GLN A 232 -1.87 -16.07 -42.27
C GLN A 232 -1.60 -17.48 -41.71
N ALA A 233 -0.70 -17.60 -40.73
CA ALA A 233 -0.42 -18.87 -40.07
C ALA A 233 -1.67 -19.47 -39.39
N ILE A 234 -2.50 -18.64 -38.74
CA ILE A 234 -3.75 -19.08 -38.11
C ILE A 234 -4.78 -19.52 -39.15
N LYS A 235 -4.94 -18.78 -40.26
CA LYS A 235 -5.89 -19.16 -41.33
C LYS A 235 -5.50 -20.48 -41.99
N VAL A 236 -4.20 -20.70 -42.23
CA VAL A 236 -3.69 -21.97 -42.74
C VAL A 236 -3.90 -23.10 -41.71
N ALA A 237 -3.60 -22.85 -40.43
CA ALA A 237 -3.78 -23.82 -39.37
C ALA A 237 -5.26 -24.17 -39.14
N ALA A 238 -6.19 -23.23 -39.33
CA ALA A 238 -7.62 -23.48 -39.20
C ALA A 238 -8.13 -24.47 -40.26
N ASN A 239 -7.61 -24.40 -41.49
CA ASN A 239 -7.97 -25.31 -42.58
C ASN A 239 -7.40 -26.73 -42.40
N ILE A 240 -6.26 -26.87 -41.72
CA ILE A 240 -5.54 -28.15 -41.54
C ILE A 240 -5.71 -28.68 -40.10
N SER A 241 -6.53 -28.03 -39.27
CA SER A 241 -6.61 -28.32 -37.84
C SER A 241 -7.11 -29.75 -37.56
N MET A 242 -6.48 -30.39 -36.58
CA MET A 242 -6.88 -31.71 -36.07
C MET A 242 -7.93 -31.62 -34.95
N GLY A 243 -8.45 -30.43 -34.64
CA GLY A 243 -9.43 -30.21 -33.60
C GLY A 243 -10.80 -30.81 -33.91
N THR A 244 -11.57 -31.08 -32.86
CA THR A 244 -12.92 -31.67 -32.93
C THR A 244 -13.99 -30.61 -33.13
N GLU A 245 -15.13 -30.97 -33.72
CA GLU A 245 -16.27 -30.06 -33.81
C GLU A 245 -17.02 -30.00 -32.48
N ILE A 246 -17.39 -28.79 -32.07
CA ILE A 246 -18.05 -28.51 -30.79
C ILE A 246 -19.49 -28.04 -31.04
N SER A 247 -20.35 -28.22 -30.04
CA SER A 247 -21.74 -27.79 -30.13
C SER A 247 -21.89 -26.27 -30.00
N ASP A 248 -23.00 -25.74 -30.51
CA ASP A 248 -23.36 -24.31 -30.36
C ASP A 248 -23.49 -23.89 -28.89
N THR A 249 -23.96 -24.80 -28.02
CA THR A 249 -24.06 -24.51 -26.58
C THR A 249 -22.69 -24.42 -25.91
N ASP A 250 -21.73 -25.24 -26.35
CA ASP A 250 -20.38 -25.22 -25.78
C ASP A 250 -19.60 -23.98 -26.21
N ILE A 251 -19.72 -23.57 -27.49
CA ILE A 251 -19.06 -22.35 -27.98
C ILE A 251 -19.59 -21.11 -27.26
N GLU A 252 -20.89 -21.02 -26.96
CA GLU A 252 -21.48 -19.88 -26.23
C GLU A 252 -20.85 -19.71 -24.84
N HIS A 253 -20.61 -20.82 -24.13
CA HIS A 253 -19.95 -20.78 -22.83
C HIS A 253 -18.47 -20.40 -22.93
N ILE A 254 -17.75 -20.88 -23.96
CA ILE A 254 -16.36 -20.50 -24.21
C ILE A 254 -16.25 -19.01 -24.58
N LEU A 255 -17.18 -18.49 -25.38
CA LEU A 255 -17.28 -17.08 -25.73
C LEU A 255 -17.54 -16.21 -24.49
N SER A 256 -18.46 -16.64 -23.62
CA SER A 256 -18.77 -15.96 -22.36
C SER A 256 -17.53 -15.87 -21.45
N LEU A 257 -16.77 -16.96 -21.31
CA LEU A 257 -15.53 -16.95 -20.54
C LEU A 257 -14.46 -16.06 -21.19
N SER A 258 -14.35 -16.08 -22.51
CA SER A 258 -13.42 -15.23 -23.26
C SER A 258 -13.75 -13.73 -23.08
N GLU A 259 -15.04 -13.38 -23.07
CA GLU A 259 -15.50 -12.03 -22.76
C GLU A 259 -15.14 -11.60 -21.34
N GLN A 260 -15.33 -12.47 -20.35
CA GLN A 260 -14.92 -12.20 -18.97
C GLN A 260 -13.41 -11.97 -18.85
N VAL A 261 -12.57 -12.74 -19.55
CA VAL A 261 -11.11 -12.53 -19.58
C VAL A 261 -10.77 -11.15 -20.16
N ILE A 262 -11.45 -10.75 -21.24
CA ILE A 262 -11.26 -9.42 -21.84
C ILE A 262 -11.71 -8.30 -20.90
N SER A 263 -12.85 -8.46 -20.21
CA SER A 263 -13.35 -7.46 -19.26
C SER A 263 -12.43 -7.32 -18.05
N ILE A 264 -11.91 -8.44 -17.52
CA ILE A 264 -10.94 -8.44 -16.42
C ILE A 264 -9.63 -7.75 -16.87
N ALA A 265 -9.16 -8.02 -18.08
CA ALA A 265 -7.98 -7.36 -18.63
C ALA A 265 -8.18 -5.84 -18.80
N ALA A 266 -9.37 -5.41 -19.24
CA ALA A 266 -9.71 -3.98 -19.33
C ALA A 266 -9.76 -3.33 -17.94
N TYR A 267 -10.46 -3.96 -16.98
CA TYR A 267 -10.54 -3.46 -15.60
C TYR A 267 -9.17 -3.38 -14.93
N ARG A 268 -8.28 -4.34 -15.20
CA ARG A 268 -6.88 -4.31 -14.74
C ARG A 268 -6.14 -3.06 -15.24
N GLN A 269 -6.36 -2.67 -16.50
CA GLN A 269 -5.77 -1.45 -17.08
C GLN A 269 -6.32 -0.20 -16.38
N GLU A 270 -7.65 -0.13 -16.18
CA GLU A 270 -8.29 0.97 -15.45
C GLU A 270 -7.79 1.09 -14.00
N LEU A 271 -7.64 -0.05 -13.32
CA LEU A 271 -7.12 -0.10 -11.95
C LEU A 271 -5.66 0.35 -11.89
N TYR A 272 -4.86 0.02 -12.91
CA TYR A 272 -3.48 0.50 -13.04
C TYR A 272 -3.43 2.03 -13.19
N ASP A 273 -4.27 2.61 -14.05
CA ASP A 273 -4.34 4.06 -14.25
C ASP A 273 -4.85 4.78 -12.99
N TYR A 274 -5.84 4.19 -12.31
CA TYR A 274 -6.29 4.65 -11.00
C TYR A 274 -5.15 4.67 -9.97
N LEU A 275 -4.40 3.57 -9.86
CA LEU A 275 -3.26 3.45 -8.96
C LEU A 275 -2.16 4.48 -9.28
N ARG A 276 -1.88 4.70 -10.57
CA ARG A 276 -0.90 5.68 -11.05
C ARG A 276 -1.28 7.10 -10.63
N ASN A 277 -2.52 7.51 -10.89
CA ASN A 277 -3.02 8.84 -10.51
C ASN A 277 -3.02 9.02 -8.99
N ARG A 278 -3.44 7.99 -8.25
CA ARG A 278 -3.48 8.02 -6.78
C ARG A 278 -2.08 8.09 -6.18
N MET A 279 -1.13 7.34 -6.73
CA MET A 279 0.25 7.34 -6.26
C MET A 279 0.92 8.69 -6.49
N ASN A 280 0.73 9.31 -7.67
CA ASN A 280 1.25 10.66 -7.94
C ASN A 280 0.67 11.71 -6.98
N ALA A 281 -0.58 11.56 -6.54
CA ALA A 281 -1.21 12.46 -5.58
C ALA A 281 -0.70 12.26 -4.13
N ILE A 282 -0.34 11.03 -3.75
CA ILE A 282 0.07 10.70 -2.37
C ILE A 282 1.58 10.83 -2.18
N ALA A 283 2.37 10.25 -3.09
CA ALA A 283 3.81 10.13 -2.98
C ALA A 283 4.50 10.42 -4.33
N PRO A 284 4.52 11.70 -4.77
CA PRO A 284 5.10 12.10 -6.04
C PRO A 284 6.61 11.87 -6.11
N ASN A 285 7.36 12.12 -5.03
CA ASN A 285 8.82 11.95 -5.03
C ASN A 285 9.23 10.48 -5.06
N LEU A 286 8.53 9.63 -4.31
CA LEU A 286 8.71 8.18 -4.33
C LEU A 286 8.45 7.62 -5.74
N THR A 287 7.38 8.09 -6.38
CA THR A 287 7.00 7.68 -7.73
C THR A 287 8.03 8.05 -8.77
N ALA A 288 8.53 9.30 -8.73
CA ALA A 288 9.57 9.76 -9.65
C ALA A 288 10.84 8.89 -9.54
N LEU A 289 11.22 8.45 -8.34
CA LEU A 289 12.39 7.63 -8.11
C LEU A 289 12.24 6.17 -8.56
N VAL A 290 11.22 5.47 -8.03
CA VAL A 290 11.15 4.00 -8.11
C VAL A 290 10.09 3.52 -9.10
N GLY A 291 9.15 4.39 -9.48
CA GLY A 291 7.97 4.08 -10.28
C GLY A 291 6.75 3.72 -9.43
N GLU A 292 5.58 3.81 -10.04
CA GLU A 292 4.26 3.69 -9.40
C GLU A 292 4.05 2.31 -8.77
N LEU A 293 4.30 1.23 -9.52
CA LEU A 293 4.07 -0.14 -9.06
C LEU A 293 4.99 -0.54 -7.91
N VAL A 294 6.28 -0.20 -8.03
CA VAL A 294 7.25 -0.55 -6.99
C VAL A 294 7.01 0.31 -5.75
N GLY A 295 6.69 1.59 -5.92
CA GLY A 295 6.25 2.47 -4.82
C GLY A 295 5.03 1.90 -4.08
N ALA A 296 4.01 1.46 -4.83
CA ALA A 296 2.80 0.86 -4.25
C ALA A 296 3.11 -0.42 -3.47
N ARG A 297 3.94 -1.32 -4.02
CA ARG A 297 4.36 -2.53 -3.31
C ARG A 297 5.17 -2.24 -2.06
N LEU A 298 6.04 -1.21 -2.07
CA LEU A 298 6.78 -0.79 -0.88
C LEU A 298 5.84 -0.28 0.23
N ILE A 299 4.84 0.53 -0.12
CA ILE A 299 3.83 1.03 0.82
C ILE A 299 2.98 -0.13 1.36
N SER A 300 2.51 -1.01 0.48
CA SER A 300 1.72 -2.19 0.87
C SER A 300 2.47 -3.12 1.82
N HIS A 301 3.75 -3.35 1.58
CA HIS A 301 4.55 -4.21 2.46
C HIS A 301 4.89 -3.53 3.79
N ALA A 302 4.98 -2.19 3.83
CA ALA A 302 5.17 -1.43 5.06
C ALA A 302 3.87 -1.23 5.87
N GLY A 303 2.70 -1.36 5.21
CA GLY A 303 1.37 -1.19 5.81
C GLY A 303 0.85 0.25 5.83
N SER A 304 1.73 1.25 5.69
CA SER A 304 1.38 2.66 5.49
C SER A 304 2.57 3.45 4.97
N LEU A 305 2.33 4.61 4.36
CA LEU A 305 3.40 5.50 3.89
C LEU A 305 4.22 6.05 5.07
N THR A 306 3.54 6.36 6.18
CA THR A 306 4.18 6.86 7.41
C THR A 306 5.07 5.80 8.07
N THR A 307 4.70 4.52 8.04
CA THR A 307 5.58 3.43 8.49
C THR A 307 6.76 3.25 7.54
N LEU A 308 6.55 3.33 6.23
CA LEU A 308 7.64 3.27 5.24
C LEU A 308 8.67 4.38 5.46
N ALA A 309 8.22 5.60 5.79
CA ALA A 309 9.09 6.74 6.10
C ALA A 309 10.00 6.49 7.33
N LYS A 310 9.50 5.74 8.32
CA LYS A 310 10.25 5.37 9.53
C LYS A 310 11.30 4.29 9.26
N TYR A 311 11.16 3.50 8.21
CA TYR A 311 12.15 2.46 7.89
C TYR A 311 13.50 3.08 7.49
N PRO A 312 14.62 2.49 7.95
CA PRO A 312 15.94 2.88 7.49
C PRO A 312 16.16 2.38 6.06
N ALA A 313 17.05 3.05 5.34
CA ALA A 313 17.39 2.71 3.95
C ALA A 313 17.82 1.24 3.76
N SER A 314 18.50 0.65 4.74
CA SER A 314 18.92 -0.76 4.70
C SER A 314 17.74 -1.74 4.76
N THR A 315 16.66 -1.39 5.46
CA THR A 315 15.42 -2.18 5.49
C THR A 315 14.68 -2.03 4.17
N VAL A 316 14.54 -0.80 3.67
CA VAL A 316 13.93 -0.51 2.37
C VAL A 316 14.63 -1.26 1.22
N GLN A 317 15.97 -1.41 1.28
CA GLN A 317 16.75 -2.16 0.29
C GLN A 317 16.35 -3.64 0.17
N ILE A 318 16.03 -4.29 1.29
CA ILE A 318 15.78 -5.74 1.39
C ILE A 318 14.32 -6.10 1.63
N LEU A 319 13.43 -5.10 1.61
CA LEU A 319 11.98 -5.28 1.80
C LEU A 319 11.40 -6.25 0.76
N GLY A 320 10.61 -7.22 1.19
CA GLY A 320 10.09 -8.35 0.40
C GLY A 320 11.03 -9.55 0.24
N ALA A 321 12.27 -9.49 0.75
CA ALA A 321 13.21 -10.61 0.78
C ALA A 321 13.48 -11.14 2.20
N GLU A 322 12.58 -10.87 3.15
CA GLU A 322 12.72 -11.16 4.59
C GLU A 322 12.93 -12.65 4.85
N LYS A 323 12.16 -13.51 4.16
CA LYS A 323 12.29 -14.97 4.33
C LYS A 323 13.67 -15.47 3.92
N ALA A 324 14.26 -14.90 2.87
CA ALA A 324 15.61 -15.24 2.44
C ALA A 324 16.67 -14.65 3.39
N LEU A 325 16.46 -13.41 3.85
CA LEU A 325 17.32 -12.73 4.82
C LEU A 325 17.40 -13.50 6.14
N PHE A 326 16.27 -13.84 6.75
CA PHE A 326 16.24 -14.54 8.03
C PHE A 326 16.79 -15.96 7.93
N ARG A 327 16.58 -16.63 6.79
CA ARG A 327 17.21 -17.93 6.51
C ARG A 327 18.74 -17.79 6.46
N ALA A 328 19.26 -16.83 5.71
CA ALA A 328 20.69 -16.59 5.57
C ALA A 328 21.34 -16.22 6.90
N LEU A 329 20.72 -15.35 7.70
CA LEU A 329 21.20 -14.99 9.03
C LEU A 329 21.26 -16.19 9.98
N LYS A 330 20.23 -17.05 9.96
CA LYS A 330 20.18 -18.26 10.79
C LYS A 330 21.26 -19.28 10.40
N THR A 331 21.56 -19.40 9.11
CA THR A 331 22.58 -20.34 8.60
C THR A 331 23.96 -19.71 8.44
N LYS A 332 24.15 -18.43 8.81
CA LYS A 332 25.37 -17.65 8.56
C LYS A 332 25.83 -17.69 7.10
N HIS A 333 24.88 -17.65 6.18
CA HIS A 333 25.13 -17.56 4.75
C HIS A 333 25.00 -16.11 4.27
N ASP A 334 25.45 -15.83 3.05
CA ASP A 334 25.31 -14.51 2.43
C ASP A 334 23.85 -14.04 2.38
N THR A 335 23.63 -12.80 2.82
CA THR A 335 22.32 -12.16 2.82
C THR A 335 21.93 -11.68 1.42
N PRO A 336 20.62 -11.63 1.11
CA PRO A 336 20.15 -11.05 -0.15
C PRO A 336 20.53 -9.57 -0.25
N LYS A 337 20.90 -9.14 -1.47
CA LYS A 337 21.37 -7.76 -1.73
C LYS A 337 20.24 -6.79 -2.09
N TYR A 338 19.06 -7.29 -2.41
CA TYR A 338 17.90 -6.52 -2.84
C TYR A 338 16.62 -7.31 -2.57
N GLY A 339 15.50 -6.61 -2.39
CA GLY A 339 14.14 -7.16 -2.36
C GLY A 339 13.29 -6.58 -3.49
N LEU A 340 12.14 -6.00 -3.17
CA LEU A 340 11.17 -5.41 -4.11
C LEU A 340 11.79 -4.32 -5.01
N ILE A 341 12.77 -3.59 -4.50
CA ILE A 341 13.50 -2.53 -5.25
C ILE A 341 14.25 -3.07 -6.46
N TYR A 342 14.46 -4.39 -6.57
CA TYR A 342 15.05 -5.00 -7.76
C TYR A 342 14.28 -4.70 -9.04
N HIS A 343 12.95 -4.56 -8.95
CA HIS A 343 12.08 -4.27 -10.09
C HIS A 343 12.02 -2.79 -10.46
N ALA A 344 12.70 -1.91 -9.71
CA ALA A 344 12.80 -0.50 -10.07
C ALA A 344 13.61 -0.33 -11.37
N SER A 345 13.16 0.57 -12.24
CA SER A 345 13.80 0.83 -13.55
C SER A 345 15.31 1.10 -13.42
N LEU A 346 15.73 1.92 -12.45
CA LEU A 346 17.13 2.29 -12.18
C LEU A 346 18.03 1.10 -11.78
N VAL A 347 17.46 0.09 -11.11
CA VAL A 347 18.20 -1.10 -10.67
C VAL A 347 18.18 -2.17 -11.77
N GLY A 348 17.06 -2.30 -12.48
CA GLY A 348 16.90 -3.20 -13.62
C GLY A 348 17.83 -2.84 -14.79
N SER A 349 18.06 -1.56 -15.04
CA SER A 349 18.95 -1.09 -16.11
C SER A 349 20.44 -1.34 -15.83
N ALA A 350 20.83 -1.50 -14.56
CA ALA A 350 22.21 -1.63 -14.16
C ALA A 350 22.79 -3.03 -14.45
N PRO A 351 24.08 -3.14 -14.83
CA PRO A 351 24.75 -4.43 -14.99
C PRO A 351 24.74 -5.26 -13.70
N GLN A 352 24.72 -6.60 -13.82
CA GLN A 352 24.56 -7.52 -12.68
C GLN A 352 25.56 -7.29 -11.53
N LYS A 353 26.81 -6.93 -11.85
CA LYS A 353 27.86 -6.58 -10.86
C LYS A 353 27.55 -5.31 -10.07
N LEU A 354 26.86 -4.35 -10.69
CA LEU A 354 26.53 -3.04 -10.12
C LEU A 354 25.16 -3.00 -9.44
N LYS A 355 24.25 -3.93 -9.75
CA LYS A 355 22.88 -3.93 -9.20
C LYS A 355 22.83 -3.81 -7.68
N GLY A 356 23.72 -4.49 -6.95
CA GLY A 356 23.78 -4.38 -5.49
C GLY A 356 24.23 -2.99 -4.99
N LYS A 357 25.14 -2.32 -5.70
CA LYS A 357 25.56 -0.94 -5.39
C LYS A 357 24.44 0.04 -5.69
N MET A 358 23.77 -0.13 -6.84
CA MET A 358 22.63 0.70 -7.24
C MET A 358 21.45 0.54 -6.30
N ALA A 359 21.07 -0.69 -5.93
CA ALA A 359 19.97 -0.95 -5.01
C ALA A 359 20.16 -0.25 -3.67
N ARG A 360 21.39 -0.21 -3.15
CA ARG A 360 21.72 0.54 -1.91
C ARG A 360 21.52 2.04 -2.08
N MET A 361 22.04 2.62 -3.17
CA MET A 361 21.92 4.05 -3.43
C MET A 361 20.47 4.47 -3.67
N VAL A 362 19.73 3.68 -4.45
CA VAL A 362 18.30 3.87 -4.69
C VAL A 362 17.56 3.81 -3.37
N ALA A 363 17.74 2.77 -2.55
CA ALA A 363 17.06 2.65 -1.26
C ALA A 363 17.34 3.81 -0.30
N THR A 364 18.56 4.37 -0.31
CA THR A 364 18.87 5.60 0.47
C THR A 364 18.07 6.79 0.00
N LYS A 365 17.98 7.04 -1.31
CA LYS A 365 17.21 8.15 -1.87
C LYS A 365 15.70 7.93 -1.76
N THR A 366 15.25 6.69 -1.95
CA THR A 366 13.86 6.26 -1.72
C THR A 366 13.42 6.55 -0.29
N SER A 367 14.22 6.20 0.72
CA SER A 367 13.90 6.46 2.13
C SER A 367 13.82 7.96 2.44
N LEU A 368 14.69 8.77 1.81
CA LEU A 368 14.65 10.24 1.94
C LEU A 368 13.36 10.81 1.32
N SER A 369 13.05 10.41 0.08
CA SER A 369 11.85 10.86 -0.64
C SER A 369 10.56 10.40 0.02
N SER A 370 10.50 9.17 0.55
CA SER A 370 9.32 8.70 1.30
C SER A 370 9.08 9.50 2.58
N ARG A 371 10.14 9.98 3.24
CA ARG A 371 10.00 10.84 4.43
C ARG A 371 9.47 12.21 4.08
N LEU A 372 9.93 12.78 2.98
CA LEU A 372 9.41 14.03 2.48
C LEU A 372 7.92 13.89 2.11
N ASP A 373 7.57 12.86 1.33
CA ASP A 373 6.18 12.61 0.93
C ASP A 373 5.25 12.38 2.14
N ALA A 374 5.73 11.67 3.17
CA ALA A 374 4.94 11.40 4.37
C ALA A 374 4.80 12.62 5.31
N LEU A 375 5.90 13.35 5.55
CA LEU A 375 5.98 14.36 6.63
C LEU A 375 5.90 15.80 6.13
N ALA A 376 5.97 16.08 4.83
CA ALA A 376 5.82 17.44 4.32
C ALA A 376 4.40 17.97 4.53
N ASP A 377 4.32 19.23 4.93
CA ASP A 377 3.07 19.95 5.14
C ASP A 377 2.30 20.16 3.84
N ALA A 378 0.99 20.38 3.97
CA ALA A 378 0.07 20.57 2.85
C ALA A 378 0.47 21.73 1.93
N GLU A 379 1.01 22.82 2.50
CA GLU A 379 1.49 24.00 1.75
C GLU A 379 2.70 23.65 0.88
N THR A 380 3.66 22.89 1.41
CA THR A 380 4.85 22.41 0.66
C THR A 380 4.49 21.41 -0.45
N LYS A 381 3.35 20.72 -0.33
CA LYS A 381 2.84 19.78 -1.35
C LYS A 381 2.07 20.47 -2.48
N ALA A 382 1.54 21.68 -2.24
CA ALA A 382 0.68 22.40 -3.18
C ALA A 382 1.46 23.22 -4.22
N ASP A 383 2.70 23.59 -3.93
CA ASP A 383 3.58 24.22 -4.91
C ASP A 383 3.86 23.25 -6.07
N MET A 384 3.82 23.74 -7.31
CA MET A 384 3.94 22.98 -8.56
C MET A 384 5.23 22.12 -8.70
N ASP A 385 6.11 22.12 -7.70
CA ASP A 385 7.38 21.39 -7.62
C ASP A 385 7.35 20.20 -6.62
N SER A 386 6.18 19.63 -6.34
CA SER A 386 6.03 18.53 -5.36
C SER A 386 6.87 17.29 -5.66
N ALA A 387 7.29 17.05 -6.91
CA ALA A 387 8.16 15.94 -7.33
C ALA A 387 9.64 16.34 -7.57
N SER A 388 10.00 17.61 -7.37
CA SER A 388 11.31 18.18 -7.75
C SER A 388 12.49 17.39 -7.16
N ILE A 389 12.41 17.07 -5.86
CA ILE A 389 13.45 16.31 -5.15
C ILE A 389 13.56 14.89 -5.72
N GLY A 390 12.43 14.22 -5.98
CA GLY A 390 12.44 12.89 -6.61
C GLY A 390 13.15 12.88 -7.97
N ILE A 391 12.88 13.90 -8.80
CA ILE A 391 13.49 14.06 -10.13
C ILE A 391 14.99 14.36 -10.02
N GLU A 392 15.39 15.28 -9.13
CA GLU A 392 16.80 15.62 -8.91
C GLU A 392 17.60 14.41 -8.40
N GLN A 393 17.06 13.69 -7.42
CA GLN A 393 17.70 12.49 -6.89
C GLN A 393 17.78 11.40 -7.96
N ARG A 394 16.77 11.27 -8.82
CA ARG A 394 16.81 10.35 -9.97
C ARG A 394 17.95 10.72 -10.92
N ALA A 395 18.05 11.98 -11.33
CA ALA A 395 19.10 12.46 -12.23
C ALA A 395 20.51 12.23 -11.64
N SER A 396 20.68 12.47 -10.33
CA SER A 396 21.92 12.18 -9.60
C SER A 396 22.28 10.69 -9.65
N LEU A 397 21.31 9.80 -9.43
CA LEU A 397 21.51 8.35 -9.49
C LEU A 397 21.82 7.85 -10.90
N GLU A 398 21.18 8.41 -11.93
CA GLU A 398 21.46 8.08 -13.33
C GLU A 398 22.86 8.51 -13.76
N SER A 399 23.27 9.74 -13.39
CA SER A 399 24.64 10.23 -13.61
C SER A 399 25.67 9.32 -12.95
N ARG A 400 25.40 8.90 -11.71
CA ARG A 400 26.28 8.00 -10.97
C ARG A 400 26.33 6.59 -11.55
N LEU A 401 25.21 6.06 -12.04
CA LEU A 401 25.18 4.79 -12.76
C LEU A 401 26.06 4.85 -14.01
N ARG A 402 25.92 5.90 -14.83
CA ARG A 402 26.74 6.12 -16.02
C ARG A 402 28.24 6.20 -15.68
N ALA A 403 28.59 6.89 -14.59
CA ALA A 403 29.98 6.96 -14.12
C ALA A 403 30.52 5.58 -13.70
N LEU A 404 29.72 4.78 -13.00
CA LEU A 404 30.09 3.43 -12.59
C LEU A 404 30.21 2.45 -13.78
N GLU A 405 29.37 2.59 -14.80
CA GLU A 405 29.47 1.80 -16.04
C GLU A 405 30.78 2.11 -16.78
N ARG A 406 31.12 3.40 -16.90
CA ARG A 406 32.41 3.84 -17.47
C ARG A 406 33.59 3.27 -16.69
N SER A 407 33.51 3.26 -15.35
CA SER A 407 34.57 2.72 -14.49
C SER A 407 34.78 1.21 -14.64
N ILE A 408 33.78 0.44 -15.06
CA ILE A 408 33.90 -1.01 -15.27
C ILE A 408 34.32 -1.33 -16.71
N GLY A 409 34.49 -0.31 -17.57
CA GLY A 409 34.81 -0.51 -18.99
C GLY A 409 33.66 -1.11 -19.79
N ILE A 410 32.43 -1.09 -19.25
CA ILE A 410 31.22 -1.51 -19.97
C ILE A 410 30.78 -0.29 -20.79
N GLN A 411 31.48 -0.03 -21.89
CA GLN A 411 30.91 0.82 -22.94
C GLN A 411 29.74 0.06 -23.56
N ARG A 412 28.51 0.46 -23.23
CA ARG A 412 27.42 0.27 -24.18
C ARG A 412 27.76 1.13 -25.39
N THR A 413 28.08 0.50 -26.50
CA THR A 413 28.17 1.11 -27.83
C THR A 413 26.77 1.59 -28.24
N ARG A 414 26.34 2.71 -27.67
CA ARG A 414 25.25 3.54 -28.18
C ARG A 414 25.75 4.96 -28.08
N ASN A 415 26.40 5.40 -29.15
CA ASN A 415 26.40 6.76 -29.66
C ASN A 415 27.04 6.71 -31.05
N GLU A 416 26.18 6.59 -32.04
CA GLU A 416 26.35 7.20 -33.35
C GLU A 416 26.50 8.72 -33.13
N SER A 417 27.31 9.39 -33.95
CA SER A 417 27.63 10.83 -33.94
C SER A 417 28.77 11.33 -33.03
N ASP A 418 29.99 10.81 -33.20
CA ASP A 418 31.19 11.65 -33.02
C ASP A 418 32.35 11.16 -33.89
N VAL A 419 32.22 11.41 -35.20
CA VAL A 419 33.33 11.28 -36.16
C VAL A 419 34.19 12.53 -36.03
N GLY A 420 35.07 12.55 -35.03
CA GLY A 420 35.86 13.72 -34.71
C GLY A 420 37.05 13.42 -33.81
N SER A 421 38.15 12.95 -34.40
CA SER A 421 39.51 12.99 -33.85
C SER A 421 39.83 12.11 -32.62
N LYS A 422 40.10 10.83 -32.87
CA LYS A 422 41.12 10.09 -32.08
C LYS A 422 42.21 9.59 -33.02
N LYS A 423 43.36 10.27 -33.00
CA LYS A 423 44.59 9.81 -33.66
C LYS A 423 44.97 8.45 -33.05
N GLN A 424 44.97 7.40 -33.87
CA GLN A 424 45.64 6.14 -33.54
C GLN A 424 47.15 6.42 -33.48
N ASN A 425 47.80 6.00 -32.39
CA ASN A 425 49.26 6.00 -32.32
C ASN A 425 49.81 4.97 -33.31
N LYS A 426 50.84 5.37 -34.05
CA LYS A 426 51.50 4.56 -35.08
C LYS A 426 52.19 3.38 -34.40
N PHE A 427 51.88 2.17 -34.84
CA PHE A 427 52.54 0.94 -34.41
C PHE A 427 53.94 0.90 -35.03
N ASP A 428 54.99 0.84 -34.20
CA ASP A 428 56.37 0.74 -34.64
C ASP A 428 56.82 -0.72 -34.63
N TYR A 429 57.36 -1.19 -35.75
CA TYR A 429 57.75 -2.59 -35.95
C TYR A 429 59.25 -2.73 -35.70
N ASP A 430 59.63 -3.34 -34.57
CA ASP A 430 61.03 -3.69 -34.30
C ASP A 430 61.36 -5.05 -34.93
N ALA A 431 62.11 -5.01 -36.03
CA ALA A 431 62.52 -6.18 -36.80
C ALA A 431 63.72 -6.94 -36.20
N SER A 432 64.19 -6.60 -34.99
CA SER A 432 65.35 -7.24 -34.37
C SER A 432 65.06 -8.48 -33.52
N ASN A 433 63.78 -8.76 -33.21
CA ASN A 433 63.38 -9.97 -32.49
C ASN A 433 62.54 -10.89 -33.39
N GLY A 434 63.21 -11.84 -34.02
CA GLY A 434 62.62 -12.86 -34.89
C GLY A 434 61.76 -13.90 -34.16
N ASN A 435 60.67 -13.48 -33.52
CA ASN A 435 59.64 -14.40 -33.05
C ASN A 435 58.25 -13.79 -33.23
N GLY A 436 57.81 -13.73 -34.49
CA GLY A 436 56.57 -13.09 -34.92
C GLY A 436 55.58 -14.08 -35.54
N THR A 437 55.05 -15.01 -34.76
CA THR A 437 53.73 -15.62 -35.01
C THR A 437 53.04 -15.86 -33.68
N ALA A 438 52.15 -14.93 -33.29
CA ALA A 438 51.21 -15.19 -32.21
C ALA A 438 50.25 -16.28 -32.69
N THR A 439 50.42 -17.50 -32.17
CA THR A 439 49.52 -18.62 -32.40
C THR A 439 48.14 -18.30 -31.82
N TYR A 440 47.12 -18.48 -32.65
CA TYR A 440 45.71 -18.31 -32.30
C TYR A 440 45.31 -19.42 -31.30
N ASN A 441 44.77 -19.06 -30.13
CA ASN A 441 44.31 -20.02 -29.14
C ASN A 441 42.81 -20.30 -29.34
N SER A 442 42.48 -21.49 -29.85
CA SER A 442 41.12 -21.92 -30.21
C SER A 442 40.19 -22.20 -29.01
N ASN A 443 40.66 -22.05 -27.77
CA ASN A 443 39.91 -22.37 -26.56
C ASN A 443 39.04 -21.23 -26.01
N THR A 444 38.88 -20.13 -26.75
CA THR A 444 38.08 -18.97 -26.29
C THR A 444 36.71 -18.85 -26.98
N ASP A 445 36.33 -19.79 -27.84
CA ASP A 445 35.05 -19.75 -28.55
C ASP A 445 34.03 -20.69 -27.90
N ASN A 446 33.27 -20.17 -26.92
CA ASN A 446 32.13 -20.88 -26.34
C ASN A 446 30.86 -20.51 -27.11
N LEU A 447 30.48 -21.37 -28.06
CA LEU A 447 29.15 -21.37 -28.67
C LEU A 447 28.13 -21.89 -27.65
N LEU A 448 27.03 -21.16 -27.46
CA LEU A 448 25.87 -21.60 -26.66
C LEU A 448 25.15 -22.76 -27.36
N PRO A 449 24.75 -23.84 -26.66
CA PRO A 449 23.88 -24.86 -27.24
C PRO A 449 22.41 -24.45 -27.15
N THR A 450 21.79 -24.33 -28.31
CA THR A 450 20.34 -24.25 -28.52
C THR A 450 19.76 -25.67 -28.54
N GLN A 451 19.19 -26.16 -27.41
CA GLN A 451 18.03 -27.07 -27.30
C GLN A 451 17.93 -27.77 -25.92
N PRO A 452 16.72 -28.20 -25.48
CA PRO A 452 16.41 -28.51 -24.08
C PRO A 452 16.85 -29.92 -23.65
N ALA A 453 17.35 -30.03 -22.41
CA ALA A 453 17.90 -31.25 -21.83
C ALA A 453 16.83 -32.29 -21.44
N GLN A 454 17.01 -33.53 -21.89
CA GLN A 454 16.49 -34.74 -21.23
C GLN A 454 17.60 -35.39 -20.37
N PRO A 455 17.25 -36.17 -19.33
CA PRO A 455 18.19 -36.58 -18.29
C PRO A 455 18.95 -37.84 -18.70
N SER A 456 20.28 -37.75 -18.83
CA SER A 456 21.17 -38.91 -18.94
C SER A 456 22.03 -39.05 -17.67
N ASN A 457 21.88 -40.21 -17.03
CA ASN A 457 22.82 -40.78 -16.04
C ASN A 457 24.25 -40.79 -16.59
N GLY A 458 25.23 -40.45 -15.75
CA GLY A 458 26.64 -40.68 -16.05
C GLY A 458 27.55 -39.67 -15.38
N ALA A 459 28.22 -40.09 -14.31
CA ALA A 459 29.18 -39.29 -13.56
C ALA A 459 30.40 -38.92 -14.40
N GLN A 460 30.75 -37.64 -14.46
CA GLN A 460 32.12 -37.16 -14.69
C GLN A 460 32.30 -35.80 -14.00
N GLY A 461 33.27 -35.73 -13.08
CA GLY A 461 33.64 -34.49 -12.37
C GLY A 461 33.93 -34.71 -10.88
N ALA A 462 34.94 -35.51 -10.55
CA ALA A 462 35.51 -35.56 -9.19
C ALA A 462 36.97 -36.00 -9.21
N ASP A 463 37.85 -35.20 -9.82
CA ASP A 463 39.28 -35.29 -9.53
C ASP A 463 39.63 -34.24 -8.46
N GLY A 464 39.90 -34.72 -7.25
CA GLY A 464 40.41 -33.90 -6.15
C GLY A 464 39.84 -34.14 -4.74
N LEU A 465 39.26 -35.31 -4.43
CA LEU A 465 38.76 -35.62 -3.06
C LEU A 465 39.20 -37.00 -2.55
N SER A 466 39.43 -37.10 -1.25
CA SER A 466 39.90 -38.32 -0.58
C SER A 466 38.84 -39.43 -0.53
N ASP A 467 39.24 -40.71 -0.52
CA ASP A 467 38.34 -41.89 -0.54
C ASP A 467 37.30 -41.91 0.60
N LYS A 468 37.61 -41.24 1.71
CA LYS A 468 36.71 -41.11 2.86
C LYS A 468 35.51 -40.18 2.57
N GLU A 469 35.68 -39.22 1.67
CA GLU A 469 34.66 -38.24 1.28
C GLU A 469 33.75 -38.80 0.18
N ARG A 470 34.29 -39.57 -0.77
CA ARG A 470 33.50 -40.32 -1.78
C ARG A 470 32.51 -41.29 -1.12
N ARG A 471 32.99 -42.11 -0.17
CA ARG A 471 32.12 -43.04 0.60
C ARG A 471 31.04 -42.32 1.42
N LYS A 472 31.27 -41.08 1.85
CA LYS A 472 30.31 -40.28 2.63
C LYS A 472 29.26 -39.62 1.75
N ALA A 473 29.62 -39.21 0.53
CA ALA A 473 28.70 -38.71 -0.48
C ALA A 473 27.76 -39.81 -0.98
N GLU A 474 28.31 -40.99 -1.26
CA GLU A 474 27.58 -42.17 -1.74
C GLU A 474 26.57 -42.68 -0.69
N LYS A 475 26.96 -42.72 0.60
CA LYS A 475 26.04 -43.05 1.72
C LYS A 475 24.94 -42.00 1.93
N LYS A 476 25.19 -40.73 1.59
CA LYS A 476 24.19 -39.65 1.68
C LYS A 476 23.18 -39.75 0.55
N ALA A 477 23.63 -40.06 -0.67
CA ALA A 477 22.77 -40.26 -1.83
C ALA A 477 21.87 -41.49 -1.65
N ALA A 478 22.41 -42.63 -1.21
CA ALA A 478 21.62 -43.83 -0.93
C ALA A 478 20.58 -43.64 0.18
N LYS A 479 20.86 -42.78 1.17
CA LYS A 479 19.91 -42.46 2.26
C LYS A 479 18.83 -41.45 1.85
N ALA A 480 19.09 -40.64 0.82
CA ALA A 480 18.10 -39.73 0.24
C ALA A 480 17.12 -40.51 -0.66
N ALA A 481 17.62 -41.45 -1.48
CA ALA A 481 16.80 -42.30 -2.34
C ALA A 481 15.85 -43.22 -1.53
N ARG A 482 16.32 -43.81 -0.42
CA ARG A 482 15.45 -44.60 0.48
C ARG A 482 14.40 -43.79 1.24
N LYS A 483 14.48 -42.45 1.23
CA LYS A 483 13.52 -41.57 1.89
C LYS A 483 12.44 -41.05 0.95
N SER A 484 12.64 -41.18 -0.36
CA SER A 484 11.68 -40.79 -1.39
C SER A 484 10.77 -41.94 -1.85
N GLU A 485 11.09 -43.20 -1.52
CA GLU A 485 10.28 -44.37 -1.89
C GLU A 485 9.24 -44.80 -0.83
N VAL A 486 9.11 -44.11 0.30
CA VAL A 486 8.09 -44.42 1.32
C VAL A 486 7.32 -43.15 1.65
N GLY A 487 6.28 -42.87 0.87
CA GLY A 487 5.36 -41.78 1.15
C GLY A 487 4.44 -41.41 -0.01
N ASP A 488 3.65 -42.36 -0.53
CA ASP A 488 2.32 -42.05 -1.08
C ASP A 488 1.45 -43.32 -1.18
N ALA A 489 0.38 -43.37 -0.37
CA ALA A 489 -0.87 -44.13 -0.54
C ALA A 489 -1.82 -43.75 0.62
N GLY A 490 -3.02 -43.22 0.28
CA GLY A 490 -4.06 -42.68 1.18
C GLY A 490 -4.80 -43.73 2.03
N GLU A 491 -5.96 -43.51 2.65
CA GLU A 491 -6.94 -42.41 2.79
C GLU A 491 -7.85 -42.83 4.00
N ASP A 492 -8.55 -41.90 4.64
CA ASP A 492 -9.73 -42.03 5.54
C ASP A 492 -9.83 -43.04 6.70
N SER A 493 -10.07 -42.51 7.92
CA SER A 493 -11.31 -42.70 8.70
C SER A 493 -11.20 -42.28 10.19
N ALA A 494 -12.28 -41.62 10.66
CA ALA A 494 -12.86 -41.60 12.00
C ALA A 494 -12.06 -41.12 13.24
N ALA A 495 -12.53 -40.01 13.82
CA ALA A 495 -12.36 -39.64 15.24
C ALA A 495 -13.12 -40.63 16.17
N PRO A 496 -12.84 -40.71 17.50
CA PRO A 496 -13.28 -39.65 18.42
C PRO A 496 -12.39 -39.35 19.66
N SER A 497 -12.40 -38.06 20.03
CA SER A 497 -12.43 -37.43 21.37
C SER A 497 -11.80 -38.10 22.61
N LYS A 498 -10.96 -37.32 23.33
CA LYS A 498 -11.15 -37.12 24.79
C LYS A 498 -10.60 -35.76 25.27
N LYS A 499 -11.53 -34.95 25.76
CA LYS A 499 -11.40 -33.72 26.57
C LYS A 499 -10.58 -33.94 27.86
N ARG A 500 -9.87 -32.89 28.30
CA ARG A 500 -9.75 -32.31 29.67
C ARG A 500 -8.77 -31.11 29.56
N SER A 501 -9.20 -29.85 29.44
CA SER A 501 -9.83 -28.90 30.38
C SER A 501 -8.91 -28.38 31.51
N ARG A 502 -8.66 -27.04 31.47
CA ARG A 502 -8.54 -26.04 32.56
C ARG A 502 -7.40 -26.21 33.58
N ASP A 503 -6.81 -25.19 34.18
CA ASP A 503 -6.88 -23.72 34.21
C ASP A 503 -5.58 -23.23 34.92
N ASP A 504 -5.20 -21.95 34.74
CA ASP A 504 -4.54 -21.00 35.68
C ASP A 504 -3.27 -21.45 36.47
N ASP A 505 -2.22 -20.66 36.75
CA ASP A 505 -2.01 -19.22 36.92
C ASP A 505 -0.48 -18.90 36.93
N GLU A 506 -0.16 -17.63 36.65
CA GLU A 506 0.93 -16.76 37.16
C GLU A 506 2.45 -17.08 37.07
N ASP A 507 3.17 -16.02 36.65
CA ASP A 507 4.62 -15.78 36.61
C ASP A 507 5.33 -15.95 37.97
N VAL A 508 6.54 -16.53 38.00
CA VAL A 508 7.77 -15.98 38.63
C VAL A 508 9.03 -16.64 38.01
N ASP A 509 10.02 -15.78 37.76
CA ASP A 509 11.36 -15.96 37.21
C ASP A 509 12.30 -17.06 37.80
N ALA A 510 13.30 -17.37 36.97
CA ALA A 510 14.63 -17.95 37.27
C ALA A 510 14.76 -19.46 37.63
N ASP A 511 15.23 -20.27 36.67
CA ASP A 511 16.60 -20.82 36.67
C ASP A 511 16.86 -21.66 35.39
N SER A 512 18.08 -21.60 34.88
CA SER A 512 18.48 -22.20 33.59
C SER A 512 18.86 -23.68 33.72
N PRO A 513 18.32 -24.63 32.94
CA PRO A 513 18.87 -25.99 32.93
C PRO A 513 20.02 -26.12 31.92
N LYS A 514 21.20 -26.43 32.49
CA LYS A 514 22.47 -26.78 31.84
C LYS A 514 22.29 -27.75 30.66
N LYS A 515 23.01 -27.48 29.57
CA LYS A 515 23.14 -28.36 28.39
C LYS A 515 23.78 -29.70 28.79
N GLU A 516 23.01 -30.78 28.72
CA GLU A 516 23.52 -32.17 28.75
C GLU A 516 24.65 -32.38 27.74
N SER A 517 25.72 -33.05 28.17
CA SER A 517 26.87 -33.36 27.32
C SER A 517 26.52 -34.41 26.27
N LYS A 518 27.26 -34.43 25.15
CA LYS A 518 27.09 -35.42 24.07
C LYS A 518 27.29 -36.86 24.53
N GLU A 519 27.99 -37.07 25.64
CA GLU A 519 28.36 -38.38 26.17
C GLU A 519 27.20 -39.04 26.91
N GLU A 520 26.45 -38.28 27.72
CA GLU A 520 25.23 -38.74 28.39
C GLU A 520 24.12 -39.11 27.39
N LYS A 521 23.97 -38.34 26.30
CA LYS A 521 23.04 -38.67 25.22
C LYS A 521 23.41 -39.96 24.48
N LYS A 522 24.70 -40.30 24.43
CA LYS A 522 25.19 -41.51 23.78
C LYS A 522 24.93 -42.74 24.67
N ALA A 523 25.26 -42.63 25.97
CA ALA A 523 24.98 -43.65 26.97
C ALA A 523 23.48 -43.97 27.08
N ARG A 524 22.61 -42.94 27.08
CA ARG A 524 21.14 -43.13 27.11
C ARG A 524 20.61 -43.82 25.84
N LYS A 525 21.24 -43.61 24.68
CA LYS A 525 20.88 -44.28 23.42
C LYS A 525 21.34 -45.74 23.40
N GLU A 526 22.51 -46.05 23.95
CA GLU A 526 22.99 -47.43 24.11
C GLU A 526 22.13 -48.20 25.11
N ALA A 527 21.80 -47.61 26.25
CA ALA A 527 20.90 -48.23 27.23
C ALA A 527 19.49 -48.51 26.65
N LYS A 528 18.97 -47.61 25.80
CA LYS A 528 17.70 -47.84 25.08
C LYS A 528 17.81 -48.93 24.01
N ARG A 529 18.96 -49.10 23.36
CA ARG A 529 19.18 -50.18 22.39
C ARG A 529 19.35 -51.53 23.08
N ALA A 530 20.08 -51.58 24.20
CA ALA A 530 20.20 -52.79 25.00
C ALA A 530 18.86 -53.25 25.57
N LYS A 531 18.02 -52.33 26.07
CA LYS A 531 16.65 -52.66 26.53
C LYS A 531 15.71 -53.11 25.41
N LYS A 532 15.97 -52.73 24.15
CA LYS A 532 15.16 -53.16 23.01
C LYS A 532 15.59 -54.52 22.48
N ALA A 533 16.89 -54.83 22.54
CA ALA A 533 17.44 -56.13 22.17
C ALA A 533 17.23 -57.24 23.22
N ALA A 534 16.87 -56.89 24.46
CA ALA A 534 16.48 -57.85 25.50
C ALA A 534 14.96 -58.13 25.53
N LYS A 535 14.20 -57.59 24.57
CA LYS A 535 12.74 -57.72 24.49
C LYS A 535 12.26 -58.29 23.14
N GLU A 536 13.20 -58.65 22.27
CA GLU A 536 13.11 -59.60 21.16
C GLU A 536 13.91 -60.83 21.56
#